data_AF-A0A8T6DN08-F1
#
_entry.id   AF-A0A8T6DN08-F1
#
_cell.length_a   1.000
_cell.length_b   1.000
_cell.length_c   1.000
_cell.angle_alpha   90.00
_cell.angle_beta   90.00
_cell.angle_gamma   90.00
#
_symmetry.space_group_name_H-M   'P 1'
#
loop_
_entity.id
_entity.type
_entity.pdbx_description
1 polymer ?
#
loop_
_entity_poly.entity_id
_entity_poly.type
_entity_poly.pdbx_seq_one_letter_code
_entity_poly.pdbx_strand_id
1 'polypeptide(L)'
;IGAFHHVAPSVAVTPSPLMPPDSLDPANIHPAQGVPTGLSAYDFAFGTTFFDYDNDGDEDLYWLGSTVDRGEAPGGEVFPSAGRMMRNVGGAFEDITVRAQLVDVQRARYDKIDPADPKKNVGLHRIDPMFHENGKGVAHGDLNGDGYLDLIGTNSKGSLWEDSRQVSFSEAGGPIFVWMNPGGNNRWIALRLKGRMAIDGTGSNADGIGARVYISAGGKTQVQEVRAGSSYLSMDSVELEFGLGRANNVDWVEVFWPSGRTQKLEDVAANQVLEILEPAQ
;
A
#
# COMPACT_ATOMS: atom_id res chain seq x y z
N ILE A 1 -11.57 -0.89 30.43
CA ILE A 1 -11.92 -1.36 29.07
C ILE A 1 -11.23 -0.41 28.11
N GLY A 2 -10.48 -0.92 27.13
CA GLY A 2 -9.86 -0.06 26.11
C GLY A 2 -10.93 0.54 25.21
N ALA A 3 -10.75 1.81 24.81
CA ALA A 3 -11.60 2.47 23.84
C ALA A 3 -10.78 2.79 22.59
N PHE A 4 -11.41 2.69 21.42
CA PHE A 4 -10.79 3.17 20.18
C PHE A 4 -10.79 4.70 20.19
N HIS A 5 -9.66 5.29 19.78
CA HIS A 5 -9.51 6.72 19.60
C HIS A 5 -9.27 7.01 18.12
N HIS A 6 -10.01 7.95 17.55
CA HIS A 6 -9.78 8.40 16.19
C HIS A 6 -8.53 9.28 16.17
N VAL A 7 -7.43 8.74 15.62
CA VAL A 7 -6.11 9.39 15.63
C VAL A 7 -5.69 9.98 14.29
N ALA A 8 -6.43 9.73 13.20
CA ALA A 8 -6.06 10.22 11.86
C ALA A 8 -5.79 11.74 11.81
N PRO A 9 -6.53 12.62 12.52
CA PRO A 9 -6.24 14.06 12.54
C PRO A 9 -4.88 14.42 13.16
N SER A 10 -4.36 13.55 14.03
CA SER A 10 -3.07 13.73 14.73
C SER A 10 -1.91 12.97 14.11
N VAL A 11 -2.16 12.05 13.18
CA VAL A 11 -1.10 11.38 12.43
C VAL A 11 -0.51 12.39 11.45
N ALA A 12 0.72 12.83 11.70
CA ALA A 12 1.39 13.79 10.85
C ALA A 12 1.66 13.20 9.46
N VAL A 13 1.38 13.98 8.42
CA VAL A 13 1.73 13.65 7.04
C VAL A 13 2.44 14.84 6.43
N THR A 14 3.60 14.61 5.82
CA THR A 14 4.24 15.60 4.95
C THR A 14 3.61 15.47 3.56
N PRO A 15 2.79 16.44 3.10
CA PRO A 15 2.06 16.29 1.85
C PRO A 15 2.98 16.33 0.63
N SER A 16 2.54 15.70 -0.46
CA SER A 16 3.24 15.78 -1.73
C SER A 16 3.31 17.25 -2.18
N PRO A 17 4.50 17.78 -2.54
CA PRO A 17 4.62 19.15 -3.04
C PRO A 17 4.03 19.32 -4.44
N LEU A 18 3.66 18.22 -5.10
CA LEU A 18 3.13 18.16 -6.45
C LEU A 18 1.62 17.90 -6.46
N MET A 19 1.14 17.09 -5.53
CA MET A 19 -0.26 16.66 -5.46
C MET A 19 -0.67 16.52 -3.99
N PRO A 20 -0.70 17.63 -3.22
CA PRO A 20 -1.24 17.59 -1.87
C PRO A 20 -2.76 17.27 -1.91
N PRO A 21 -3.36 16.78 -0.82
CA PRO A 21 -4.80 16.61 -0.77
C PRO A 21 -5.52 17.96 -0.84
N ASP A 22 -6.57 18.03 -1.65
CA ASP A 22 -7.29 19.28 -1.94
C ASP A 22 -7.98 19.87 -0.71
N SER A 23 -8.31 19.02 0.27
CA SER A 23 -8.95 19.41 1.52
C SER A 23 -8.08 20.31 2.42
N LEU A 24 -6.77 20.39 2.17
CA LEU A 24 -5.88 21.31 2.88
C LEU A 24 -6.07 22.77 2.45
N ASP A 25 -6.71 23.02 1.30
CA ASP A 25 -7.07 24.37 0.88
C ASP A 25 -8.43 24.77 1.50
N PRO A 26 -8.47 25.79 2.38
CA PRO A 26 -9.72 26.25 3.00
C PRO A 26 -10.76 26.73 1.97
N ALA A 27 -10.34 27.14 0.77
CA ALA A 27 -11.27 27.53 -0.30
C ALA A 27 -12.06 26.33 -0.86
N ASN A 28 -11.53 25.11 -0.67
CA ASN A 28 -12.17 23.86 -1.05
C ASN A 28 -12.96 23.24 0.10
N ILE A 29 -13.18 23.92 1.22
CA ILE A 29 -13.95 23.40 2.36
C ILE A 29 -15.19 24.26 2.61
N HIS A 30 -16.33 23.61 2.87
CA HIS A 30 -17.55 24.32 3.23
C HIS A 30 -17.31 25.19 4.48
N PRO A 31 -17.71 26.48 4.51
CA PRO A 31 -17.34 27.41 5.59
C PRO A 31 -17.76 27.00 7.01
N ALA A 32 -18.72 26.09 7.15
CA ALA A 32 -19.16 25.55 8.44
C ALA A 32 -18.27 24.40 8.98
N GLN A 33 -17.32 23.93 8.18
CA GLN A 33 -16.40 22.84 8.53
C GLN A 33 -14.99 23.40 8.80
N GLY A 34 -14.24 22.70 9.64
CA GLY A 34 -12.82 23.00 9.84
C GLY A 34 -11.97 22.31 8.78
N VAL A 35 -10.86 22.95 8.40
CA VAL A 35 -9.87 22.33 7.51
C VAL A 35 -9.30 21.09 8.21
N PRO A 36 -9.37 19.89 7.61
CA PRO A 36 -8.86 18.67 8.20
C PRO A 36 -7.32 18.72 8.32
N THR A 37 -6.78 17.91 9.22
CA THR A 37 -5.33 17.85 9.49
C THR A 37 -4.79 16.43 9.41
N GLY A 38 -3.48 16.30 9.28
CA GLY A 38 -2.82 14.99 9.29
C GLY A 38 -3.36 14.04 8.22
N LEU A 39 -3.44 12.76 8.55
CA LEU A 39 -3.96 11.74 7.63
C LEU A 39 -5.46 11.95 7.31
N SER A 40 -6.21 12.64 8.18
CA SER A 40 -7.63 12.93 7.94
C SER A 40 -7.88 13.92 6.80
N ALA A 41 -6.85 14.63 6.33
CA ALA A 41 -6.94 15.49 5.15
C ALA A 41 -7.03 14.67 3.85
N TYR A 42 -6.67 13.39 3.87
CA TYR A 42 -6.70 12.60 2.64
C TYR A 42 -8.05 11.94 2.36
N ASP A 43 -8.29 11.78 1.07
CA ASP A 43 -9.54 11.31 0.46
C ASP A 43 -9.84 9.83 0.77
N PHE A 44 -11.07 9.44 0.48
CA PHE A 44 -11.55 8.07 0.67
C PHE A 44 -11.09 7.10 -0.44
N ALA A 45 -10.96 5.83 -0.09
CA ALA A 45 -10.66 4.74 -1.00
C ALA A 45 -11.34 3.43 -0.60
N PHE A 46 -11.56 2.55 -1.58
CA PHE A 46 -12.09 1.22 -1.36
C PHE A 46 -10.99 0.19 -1.07
N GLY A 47 -9.92 0.21 -1.87
CA GLY A 47 -8.81 -0.74 -1.75
C GLY A 47 -7.66 -0.13 -0.98
N THR A 48 -7.16 -0.84 0.03
CA THR A 48 -6.06 -0.39 0.89
C THR A 48 -5.16 -1.57 1.23
N THR A 49 -3.85 -1.33 1.27
CA THR A 49 -2.86 -2.34 1.66
C THR A 49 -1.70 -1.69 2.42
N PHE A 50 -1.14 -2.45 3.36
CA PHE A 50 0.10 -2.12 4.06
C PHE A 50 1.19 -3.04 3.54
N PHE A 51 2.36 -2.50 3.24
CA PHE A 51 3.51 -3.25 2.74
C PHE A 51 4.80 -2.42 2.91
N ASP A 52 5.96 -3.06 2.95
CA ASP A 52 7.25 -2.36 3.03
C ASP A 52 7.73 -2.03 1.60
N TYR A 53 7.59 -0.76 1.19
CA TYR A 53 7.86 -0.34 -0.19
C TYR A 53 9.34 -0.31 -0.54
N ASP A 54 10.20 0.01 0.44
CA ASP A 54 11.63 0.19 0.21
C ASP A 54 12.52 -0.76 1.00
N ASN A 55 11.92 -1.77 1.64
CA ASN A 55 12.56 -2.81 2.43
C ASN A 55 13.32 -2.27 3.67
N ASP A 56 12.85 -1.19 4.29
CA ASP A 56 13.46 -0.60 5.50
C ASP A 56 12.94 -1.20 6.83
N GLY A 57 11.99 -2.13 6.74
CA GLY A 57 11.38 -2.88 7.83
C GLY A 57 10.19 -2.19 8.49
N ASP A 58 9.74 -1.04 7.96
CA ASP A 58 8.55 -0.33 8.41
C ASP A 58 7.44 -0.45 7.36
N GLU A 59 6.22 -0.82 7.77
CA GLU A 59 5.10 -0.90 6.83
C GLU A 59 4.68 0.50 6.36
N ASP A 60 4.62 0.66 5.04
CA ASP A 60 4.05 1.79 4.32
C ASP A 60 2.59 1.53 3.96
N LEU A 61 1.87 2.59 3.60
CA LEU A 61 0.44 2.54 3.35
C LEU A 61 0.13 2.98 1.92
N TYR A 62 -0.53 2.13 1.15
CA TYR A 62 -1.11 2.48 -0.14
C TYR A 62 -2.61 2.26 -0.14
N TRP A 63 -3.33 3.18 -0.77
CA TRP A 63 -4.71 2.94 -1.16
C TRP A 63 -4.98 3.39 -2.57
N LEU A 64 -5.89 2.67 -3.23
CA LEU A 64 -6.30 2.95 -4.59
C LEU A 64 -7.40 4.00 -4.58
N GLY A 65 -7.24 5.07 -5.38
CA GLY A 65 -8.16 6.19 -5.43
C GLY A 65 -9.58 5.81 -5.82
N SER A 66 -10.52 6.74 -5.63
CA SER A 66 -11.93 6.55 -5.95
C SER A 66 -12.49 7.74 -6.74
N THR A 67 -13.62 7.53 -7.42
CA THR A 67 -14.37 8.61 -8.08
C THR A 67 -15.16 9.50 -7.12
N VAL A 68 -15.18 9.17 -5.83
CA VAL A 68 -15.94 9.90 -4.81
C VAL A 68 -14.97 10.34 -3.73
N ASP A 69 -15.04 11.61 -3.36
CA ASP A 69 -14.23 12.22 -2.32
C ASP A 69 -15.08 12.50 -1.06
N ARG A 70 -14.50 13.08 -0.02
CA ARG A 70 -15.06 13.26 1.34
C ARG A 70 -16.32 14.13 1.40
N GLY A 71 -16.74 14.77 0.31
CA GLY A 71 -17.97 15.56 0.22
C GLY A 71 -17.95 16.87 1.02
N GLU A 72 -16.76 17.34 1.42
CA GLU A 72 -16.57 18.55 2.24
C GLU A 72 -16.42 19.83 1.40
N ALA A 73 -16.42 19.74 0.06
CA ALA A 73 -16.16 20.88 -0.79
C ALA A 73 -17.39 21.73 -1.16
N PRO A 74 -17.20 23.04 -1.44
CA PRO A 74 -18.28 23.95 -1.85
C PRO A 74 -19.06 23.53 -3.11
N GLY A 75 -18.53 22.57 -3.90
CA GLY A 75 -19.11 22.09 -5.17
C GLY A 75 -19.92 20.79 -5.11
N GLY A 76 -19.99 20.10 -3.96
CA GLY A 76 -20.73 18.84 -3.80
C GLY A 76 -19.87 17.57 -3.69
N GLU A 77 -20.52 16.40 -3.75
CA GLU A 77 -20.03 15.08 -3.26
C GLU A 77 -18.96 14.37 -4.12
N VAL A 78 -18.51 14.92 -5.25
CA VAL A 78 -17.74 14.15 -6.24
C VAL A 78 -16.49 14.92 -6.67
N PHE A 79 -15.33 14.54 -6.13
CA PHE A 79 -14.01 14.88 -6.68
C PHE A 79 -13.29 13.58 -7.03
N PRO A 80 -12.48 13.58 -8.11
CA PRO A 80 -11.66 12.44 -8.37
C PRO A 80 -10.56 12.38 -7.32
N SER A 81 -10.32 11.20 -6.76
CA SER A 81 -9.16 10.96 -5.92
C SER A 81 -8.19 10.03 -6.64
N ALA A 82 -6.91 10.42 -6.65
CA ALA A 82 -5.83 9.52 -7.06
C ALA A 82 -5.48 8.57 -5.91
N GLY A 83 -4.96 7.38 -6.25
CA GLY A 83 -4.35 6.53 -5.23
C GLY A 83 -3.23 7.27 -4.50
N ARG A 84 -2.99 6.96 -3.23
CA ARG A 84 -1.97 7.62 -2.43
C ARG A 84 -1.00 6.61 -1.85
N MET A 85 0.28 6.96 -1.90
CA MET A 85 1.38 6.19 -1.33
C MET A 85 2.01 6.98 -0.18
N MET A 86 1.85 6.46 1.02
CA MET A 86 2.29 7.05 2.27
C MET A 86 3.47 6.24 2.79
N ARG A 87 4.67 6.80 2.66
CA ARG A 87 5.87 6.19 3.24
C ARG A 87 5.94 6.48 4.72
N ASN A 88 6.09 5.45 5.54
CA ASN A 88 6.29 5.56 6.97
C ASN A 88 7.69 6.14 7.26
N VAL A 89 7.74 7.13 8.13
CA VAL A 89 8.98 7.82 8.53
C VAL A 89 9.11 7.91 10.05
N GLY A 90 8.71 6.83 10.74
CA GLY A 90 8.85 6.71 12.19
C GLY A 90 7.67 7.29 12.98
N GLY A 91 6.46 6.81 12.68
CA GLY A 91 5.22 7.24 13.34
C GLY A 91 4.53 8.45 12.71
N ALA A 92 5.05 8.90 11.56
CA ALA A 92 4.43 9.85 10.65
C ALA A 92 4.53 9.31 9.22
N PHE A 93 3.84 9.94 8.29
CA PHE A 93 3.92 9.60 6.88
C PHE A 93 4.51 10.73 6.02
N GLU A 94 5.14 10.34 4.93
CA GLU A 94 5.49 11.20 3.81
C GLU A 94 4.71 10.75 2.58
N ASP A 95 3.97 11.67 1.96
CA ASP A 95 3.24 11.37 0.73
C ASP A 95 4.23 11.36 -0.45
N ILE A 96 4.52 10.15 -0.91
CA ILE A 96 5.46 9.90 -2.00
C ILE A 96 4.74 9.55 -3.30
N THR A 97 3.42 9.70 -3.38
CA THR A 97 2.59 9.21 -4.49
C THR A 97 3.15 9.53 -5.87
N VAL A 98 3.54 10.80 -6.09
CA VAL A 98 4.09 11.24 -7.38
C VAL A 98 5.52 10.73 -7.60
N ARG A 99 6.33 10.67 -6.54
CA ARG A 99 7.72 10.16 -6.62
C ARG A 99 7.79 8.66 -6.86
N ALA A 100 6.87 7.92 -6.26
CA ALA A 100 6.68 6.49 -6.45
C ALA A 100 6.03 6.16 -7.80
N GLN A 101 5.59 7.17 -8.55
CA GLN A 101 4.99 7.02 -9.88
C GLN A 101 3.71 6.18 -9.91
N LEU A 102 2.93 6.23 -8.83
CA LEU A 102 1.66 5.50 -8.68
C LEU A 102 0.45 6.29 -9.22
N VAL A 103 0.71 7.33 -10.01
CA VAL A 103 -0.27 8.24 -10.62
C VAL A 103 -0.31 8.00 -12.13
N ASP A 104 -0.68 6.79 -12.60
CA ASP A 104 -0.71 6.55 -14.05
C ASP A 104 -1.96 5.82 -14.55
N VAL A 105 -2.84 6.58 -15.21
CA VAL A 105 -3.96 6.05 -16.00
C VAL A 105 -3.81 6.40 -17.49
N GLN A 106 -2.94 7.35 -17.86
CA GLN A 106 -2.83 7.87 -19.23
C GLN A 106 -1.40 8.27 -19.65
N ARG A 107 -0.35 7.62 -19.14
CA ARG A 107 1.08 7.94 -19.33
C ARG A 107 1.46 9.29 -18.72
N ALA A 108 1.44 9.37 -17.40
CA ALA A 108 1.99 10.50 -16.68
C ALA A 108 3.43 10.79 -17.13
N ARG A 109 3.77 12.09 -17.27
CA ARG A 109 5.10 12.53 -17.74
C ARG A 109 5.96 12.97 -16.57
N TYR A 110 6.33 12.02 -15.72
CA TYR A 110 7.17 12.24 -14.54
C TYR A 110 8.52 12.90 -14.88
N ASP A 111 9.08 12.57 -16.05
CA ASP A 111 10.37 13.10 -16.54
C ASP A 111 10.35 14.60 -16.89
N LYS A 112 9.15 15.21 -16.93
CA LYS A 112 8.96 16.62 -17.33
C LYS A 112 8.46 17.50 -16.20
N ILE A 113 8.38 16.99 -14.97
CA ILE A 113 7.92 17.76 -13.81
C ILE A 113 9.12 18.14 -12.96
N ASP A 114 9.37 19.44 -12.84
CA ASP A 114 10.27 19.97 -11.81
C ASP A 114 9.46 20.27 -10.55
N PRO A 115 9.66 19.54 -9.43
CA PRO A 115 8.97 19.81 -8.17
C PRO A 115 9.19 21.22 -7.63
N ALA A 116 10.30 21.85 -7.99
CA ALA A 116 10.67 23.20 -7.53
C ALA A 116 10.09 24.32 -8.40
N ASP A 117 9.51 24.02 -9.57
CA ASP A 117 8.95 25.05 -10.45
C ASP A 117 7.60 25.58 -9.90
N PRO A 118 7.48 26.88 -9.54
CA PRO A 118 6.24 27.45 -9.06
C PRO A 118 5.15 27.59 -10.15
N LYS A 119 5.49 27.41 -11.43
CA LYS A 119 4.55 27.44 -12.56
C LYS A 119 4.17 26.04 -13.06
N LYS A 120 4.57 24.98 -12.36
CA LYS A 120 4.26 23.60 -12.70
C LYS A 120 2.74 23.41 -12.84
N ASN A 121 2.33 22.77 -13.93
CA ASN A 121 0.93 22.44 -14.17
C ASN A 121 0.79 20.92 -14.26
N VAL A 122 0.44 20.30 -13.13
CA VAL A 122 0.31 18.84 -13.02
C VAL A 122 -0.71 18.23 -13.99
N GLY A 123 -1.74 19.00 -14.38
CA GLY A 123 -2.69 18.62 -15.42
C GLY A 123 -2.04 18.43 -16.79
N LEU A 124 -1.09 19.28 -17.19
CA LEU A 124 -0.32 19.12 -18.44
C LEU A 124 0.56 17.87 -18.43
N HIS A 125 0.88 17.36 -17.24
CA HIS A 125 1.69 16.16 -17.06
C HIS A 125 0.87 14.92 -16.67
N ARG A 126 -0.47 15.02 -16.68
CA ARG A 126 -1.42 13.94 -16.37
C ARG A 126 -1.27 13.36 -14.95
N ILE A 127 -0.82 14.18 -14.01
CA ILE A 127 -0.73 13.85 -12.57
C ILE A 127 -1.96 14.35 -11.81
N ASP A 128 -2.90 14.97 -12.52
CA ASP A 128 -4.14 15.49 -11.96
C ASP A 128 -5.16 14.37 -11.69
N PRO A 129 -5.86 14.38 -10.54
CA PRO A 129 -6.88 13.40 -10.21
C PRO A 129 -7.95 13.20 -11.29
N MET A 130 -8.25 14.18 -12.15
CA MET A 130 -9.22 14.03 -13.24
C MET A 130 -8.92 12.89 -14.21
N PHE A 131 -7.66 12.44 -14.28
CA PHE A 131 -7.27 11.29 -15.09
C PHE A 131 -7.46 9.95 -14.37
N HIS A 132 -7.94 9.93 -13.13
CA HIS A 132 -8.03 8.75 -12.28
C HIS A 132 -9.44 8.15 -12.23
N GLU A 133 -9.48 6.87 -11.90
CA GLU A 133 -10.66 6.03 -12.06
C GLU A 133 -11.18 5.50 -10.73
N ASN A 134 -12.29 4.77 -10.80
CA ASN A 134 -12.98 4.22 -9.65
C ASN A 134 -12.28 2.95 -9.14
N GLY A 135 -11.18 3.13 -8.41
CA GLY A 135 -10.46 2.04 -7.77
C GLY A 135 -11.30 1.26 -6.79
N LYS A 136 -11.17 -0.08 -6.84
CA LYS A 136 -11.85 -1.01 -5.95
C LYS A 136 -10.87 -1.88 -5.18
N GLY A 137 -10.20 -2.78 -5.88
CA GLY A 137 -9.31 -3.75 -5.26
C GLY A 137 -7.85 -3.40 -5.51
N VAL A 138 -7.02 -3.55 -4.50
CA VAL A 138 -5.56 -3.55 -4.64
C VAL A 138 -5.00 -4.79 -3.96
N ALA A 139 -3.97 -5.38 -4.57
CA ALA A 139 -3.16 -6.43 -3.97
C ALA A 139 -1.68 -6.14 -4.19
N HIS A 140 -0.82 -6.61 -3.29
CA HIS A 140 0.62 -6.61 -3.44
C HIS A 140 1.22 -8.02 -3.51
N GLY A 141 2.42 -8.11 -4.07
CA GLY A 141 3.25 -9.32 -4.14
C GLY A 141 4.50 -9.08 -4.98
N ASP A 142 5.52 -9.89 -4.82
CA ASP A 142 6.75 -9.82 -5.64
C ASP A 142 6.53 -10.58 -6.97
N LEU A 143 6.05 -9.87 -8.00
CA LEU A 143 5.62 -10.49 -9.26
C LEU A 143 6.80 -10.88 -10.16
N ASN A 144 7.95 -10.21 -10.02
CA ASN A 144 9.14 -10.47 -10.82
C ASN A 144 10.25 -11.24 -10.05
N GLY A 145 10.09 -11.44 -8.74
CA GLY A 145 11.02 -12.17 -7.88
C GLY A 145 12.28 -11.38 -7.53
N ASP A 146 12.22 -10.04 -7.52
CA ASP A 146 13.37 -9.17 -7.21
C ASP A 146 13.45 -8.76 -5.72
N GLY A 147 12.41 -9.10 -4.95
CA GLY A 147 12.30 -8.83 -3.52
C GLY A 147 11.70 -7.49 -3.14
N TYR A 148 11.22 -6.72 -4.10
CA TYR A 148 10.48 -5.51 -3.84
C TYR A 148 9.03 -5.73 -4.26
N LEU A 149 8.11 -5.40 -3.35
CA LEU A 149 6.70 -5.67 -3.56
C LEU A 149 6.13 -4.79 -4.68
N ASP A 150 5.48 -5.45 -5.63
CA ASP A 150 4.73 -4.85 -6.72
C ASP A 150 3.25 -4.69 -6.34
N LEU A 151 2.54 -3.87 -7.09
CA LEU A 151 1.12 -3.60 -6.86
C LEU A 151 0.28 -3.95 -8.09
N ILE A 152 -0.86 -4.58 -7.87
CA ILE A 152 -1.92 -4.72 -8.85
C ILE A 152 -3.18 -4.00 -8.37
N GLY A 153 -3.69 -3.09 -9.19
CA GLY A 153 -4.90 -2.31 -8.92
C GLY A 153 -6.00 -2.65 -9.90
N THR A 154 -7.23 -2.80 -9.41
CA THR A 154 -8.42 -3.05 -10.22
C THR A 154 -9.41 -1.90 -10.09
N ASN A 155 -9.84 -1.39 -11.24
CA ASN A 155 -10.84 -0.35 -11.31
C ASN A 155 -12.17 -0.91 -11.79
N SER A 156 -13.24 -0.29 -11.28
CA SER A 156 -14.57 -0.43 -11.84
C SER A 156 -14.83 0.63 -12.92
N LYS A 157 -16.01 0.56 -13.53
CA LYS A 157 -16.52 1.70 -14.30
C LYS A 157 -16.60 2.94 -13.41
N GLY A 158 -16.25 4.07 -13.98
CA GLY A 158 -16.30 5.37 -13.33
C GLY A 158 -16.71 6.45 -14.32
N SER A 159 -17.14 7.59 -13.79
CA SER A 159 -17.43 8.76 -14.60
C SER A 159 -16.19 9.27 -15.33
N LEU A 160 -16.39 9.79 -16.53
CA LEU A 160 -15.38 10.59 -17.23
C LEU A 160 -15.37 12.01 -16.65
N TRP A 161 -14.20 12.60 -16.56
CA TRP A 161 -14.02 13.98 -16.08
C TRP A 161 -13.72 14.91 -17.23
N GLU A 162 -14.45 16.02 -17.32
CA GLU A 162 -14.22 17.06 -18.33
C GLU A 162 -13.11 18.03 -17.88
N ASP A 163 -13.05 18.29 -16.57
CA ASP A 163 -11.97 18.97 -15.85
C ASP A 163 -11.88 18.42 -14.41
N SER A 164 -11.00 18.98 -13.57
CA SER A 164 -10.81 18.54 -12.18
C SER A 164 -12.00 18.81 -11.23
N ARG A 165 -13.06 19.45 -11.72
CA ARG A 165 -14.26 19.84 -10.95
C ARG A 165 -15.58 19.44 -11.61
N GLN A 166 -15.57 18.96 -12.86
CA GLN A 166 -16.78 18.61 -13.61
C GLN A 166 -16.79 17.13 -14.01
N VAL A 167 -17.78 16.43 -13.45
CA VAL A 167 -18.11 15.05 -13.76
C VAL A 167 -19.02 15.00 -14.99
N SER A 168 -18.67 14.18 -15.97
CA SER A 168 -19.60 13.79 -17.03
C SER A 168 -20.54 12.68 -16.56
N PHE A 169 -21.78 12.70 -17.05
CA PHE A 169 -22.72 11.58 -16.90
C PHE A 169 -22.36 10.37 -17.77
N SER A 170 -21.30 10.44 -18.58
CA SER A 170 -20.74 9.31 -19.30
C SER A 170 -19.78 8.51 -18.43
N GLU A 171 -19.90 7.18 -18.48
CA GLU A 171 -19.02 6.25 -17.79
C GLU A 171 -18.05 5.58 -18.77
N ALA A 172 -16.83 5.32 -18.30
CA ALA A 172 -15.85 4.48 -18.98
C ALA A 172 -15.41 3.33 -18.05
N GLY A 173 -15.02 2.20 -18.66
CA GLY A 173 -14.40 1.11 -17.92
C GLY A 173 -12.95 1.45 -17.58
N GLY A 174 -12.55 1.22 -16.34
CA GLY A 174 -11.19 1.49 -15.92
C GLY A 174 -10.21 0.34 -16.20
N PRO A 175 -8.96 0.60 -16.65
CA PRO A 175 -7.85 -0.34 -16.66
C PRO A 175 -7.62 -1.10 -15.37
N ILE A 176 -6.95 -2.24 -15.56
CA ILE A 176 -6.12 -2.85 -14.53
C ILE A 176 -4.76 -2.15 -14.53
N PHE A 177 -4.21 -1.95 -13.35
CA PHE A 177 -2.85 -1.45 -13.18
C PHE A 177 -1.96 -2.54 -12.65
N VAL A 178 -0.73 -2.58 -13.18
CA VAL A 178 0.37 -3.34 -12.59
C VAL A 178 1.52 -2.36 -12.46
N TRP A 179 1.91 -2.05 -11.23
CA TRP A 179 3.07 -1.22 -10.92
C TRP A 179 4.18 -2.13 -10.44
N MET A 180 5.26 -2.17 -11.22
CA MET A 180 6.48 -2.86 -10.85
C MET A 180 7.34 -1.92 -10.00
N ASN A 181 7.69 -2.33 -8.79
CA ASN A 181 8.61 -1.59 -7.96
C ASN A 181 10.01 -1.64 -8.60
N PRO A 182 10.69 -0.50 -8.83
CA PRO A 182 12.00 -0.51 -9.50
C PRO A 182 13.14 -1.05 -8.61
N GLY A 183 12.83 -1.39 -7.36
CA GLY A 183 13.77 -1.92 -6.40
C GLY A 183 14.58 -0.85 -5.67
N GLY A 184 15.66 -1.30 -5.03
CA GLY A 184 16.47 -0.47 -4.15
C GLY A 184 17.75 -1.17 -3.71
N ASN A 185 18.38 -0.63 -2.68
CA ASN A 185 19.64 -1.17 -2.15
C ASN A 185 19.49 -1.86 -0.80
N ASN A 186 18.27 -1.95 -0.27
CA ASN A 186 17.98 -2.65 0.97
C ASN A 186 17.93 -4.17 0.72
N ARG A 187 17.82 -4.92 1.81
CA ARG A 187 17.81 -6.37 1.85
C ARG A 187 16.43 -6.83 2.24
N TRP A 188 16.07 -8.03 1.83
CA TRP A 188 14.74 -8.57 2.04
C TRP A 188 14.81 -10.07 2.33
N ILE A 189 13.71 -10.65 2.82
CA ILE A 189 13.49 -12.09 2.79
C ILE A 189 11.99 -12.34 2.60
N ALA A 190 11.64 -13.26 1.71
CA ALA A 190 10.26 -13.73 1.58
C ALA A 190 10.16 -15.14 2.15
N LEU A 191 9.12 -15.41 2.95
CA LEU A 191 8.87 -16.72 3.53
C LEU A 191 7.63 -17.34 2.87
N ARG A 192 7.81 -18.49 2.23
CA ARG A 192 6.72 -19.28 1.68
C ARG A 192 6.45 -20.47 2.60
N LEU A 193 5.35 -20.43 3.34
CA LEU A 193 5.00 -21.52 4.25
C LEU A 193 4.28 -22.65 3.51
N LYS A 194 4.57 -23.88 3.94
CA LYS A 194 3.88 -25.10 3.48
C LYS A 194 3.40 -25.89 4.69
N GLY A 195 2.09 -25.93 4.89
CA GLY A 195 1.48 -26.77 5.92
C GLY A 195 1.42 -28.23 5.50
N ARG A 196 1.38 -29.14 6.47
CA ARG A 196 1.47 -30.58 6.20
C ARG A 196 0.22 -31.22 5.63
N MET A 197 -0.94 -30.54 5.66
CA MET A 197 -2.20 -31.12 5.20
C MET A 197 -2.10 -31.60 3.74
N ALA A 198 -1.37 -30.87 2.89
CA ALA A 198 -1.17 -31.23 1.49
C ALA A 198 -0.16 -32.37 1.25
N ILE A 199 0.62 -32.76 2.27
CA ILE A 199 1.72 -33.72 2.15
C ILE A 199 1.32 -35.08 2.71
N ASP A 200 0.84 -35.10 3.95
CA ASP A 200 0.51 -36.34 4.66
C ASP A 200 -0.87 -36.32 5.36
N GLY A 201 -1.66 -35.25 5.15
CA GLY A 201 -2.99 -35.10 5.75
C GLY A 201 -2.97 -34.74 7.23
N THR A 202 -1.83 -34.30 7.78
CA THR A 202 -1.71 -33.86 9.17
C THR A 202 -1.40 -32.36 9.29
N GLY A 203 -1.49 -31.79 10.49
CA GLY A 203 -1.03 -30.43 10.75
C GLY A 203 -1.92 -29.33 10.16
N SER A 204 -1.27 -28.25 9.73
CA SER A 204 -1.91 -27.02 9.25
C SER A 204 -2.31 -27.13 7.77
N ASN A 205 -3.23 -26.25 7.32
CA ASN A 205 -3.68 -26.21 5.92
C ASN A 205 -2.51 -26.00 4.93
N ALA A 206 -2.69 -26.37 3.66
CA ALA A 206 -1.63 -26.46 2.65
C ALA A 206 -0.73 -25.22 2.54
N ASP A 207 -1.31 -24.03 2.62
CA ASP A 207 -0.62 -22.75 2.46
C ASP A 207 -0.22 -22.12 3.80
N GLY A 208 -0.45 -22.83 4.92
CA GLY A 208 -0.10 -22.34 6.25
C GLY A 208 -0.96 -21.15 6.71
N ILE A 209 -2.14 -20.91 6.11
CA ILE A 209 -3.02 -19.79 6.48
C ILE A 209 -3.27 -19.77 8.00
N GLY A 210 -3.07 -18.62 8.62
CA GLY A 210 -3.14 -18.40 10.07
C GLY A 210 -1.83 -18.64 10.84
N ALA A 211 -0.76 -19.08 10.17
CA ALA A 211 0.56 -19.15 10.78
C ALA A 211 1.09 -17.74 11.04
N ARG A 212 1.63 -17.51 12.24
CA ARG A 212 2.27 -16.25 12.62
C ARG A 212 3.78 -16.44 12.61
N VAL A 213 4.49 -15.56 11.93
CA VAL A 213 5.94 -15.61 11.83
C VAL A 213 6.53 -14.35 12.43
N TYR A 214 7.44 -14.54 13.37
CA TYR A 214 8.30 -13.51 13.90
C TYR A 214 9.68 -13.64 13.26
N ILE A 215 10.29 -12.52 12.91
CA ILE A 215 11.69 -12.48 12.53
C ILE A 215 12.42 -11.42 13.33
N SER A 216 13.72 -11.61 13.52
CA SER A 216 14.61 -10.54 13.98
C SER A 216 15.79 -10.38 13.05
N ALA A 217 16.04 -9.15 12.63
CA ALA A 217 17.17 -8.78 11.80
C ALA A 217 17.54 -7.32 12.05
N GLY A 218 18.84 -7.02 12.11
CA GLY A 218 19.32 -5.64 12.22
C GLY A 218 18.84 -4.89 13.46
N GLY A 219 18.50 -5.61 14.53
CA GLY A 219 17.96 -5.04 15.77
C GLY A 219 16.47 -4.67 15.73
N LYS A 220 15.76 -4.95 14.62
CA LYS A 220 14.29 -4.88 14.53
C LYS A 220 13.70 -6.28 14.71
N THR A 221 12.47 -6.33 15.24
CA THR A 221 11.64 -7.54 15.26
C THR A 221 10.36 -7.22 14.52
N GLN A 222 10.03 -8.03 13.53
CA GLN A 222 8.83 -7.91 12.72
C GLN A 222 7.95 -9.14 12.92
N VAL A 223 6.64 -8.98 12.68
CA VAL A 223 5.68 -10.06 12.75
C VAL A 223 4.69 -9.95 11.60
N GLN A 224 4.44 -11.07 10.94
CA GLN A 224 3.36 -11.18 9.96
C GLN A 224 2.58 -12.47 10.18
N GLU A 225 1.37 -12.51 9.63
CA GLU A 225 0.51 -13.69 9.63
C GLU A 225 0.16 -14.04 8.20
N VAL A 226 0.20 -15.32 7.83
CA VAL A 226 -0.30 -15.75 6.53
C VAL A 226 -1.81 -15.57 6.51
N ARG A 227 -2.31 -14.58 5.76
CA ARG A 227 -3.72 -14.26 5.67
C ARG A 227 -4.32 -14.75 4.36
N ALA A 228 -5.61 -15.08 4.40
CA ALA A 228 -6.41 -15.32 3.21
C ALA A 228 -7.51 -14.26 3.12
N GLY A 229 -7.44 -13.44 2.08
CA GLY A 229 -8.30 -12.27 1.88
C GLY A 229 -7.71 -10.99 2.47
N SER A 230 -7.64 -9.96 1.64
CA SER A 230 -7.21 -8.61 2.02
C SER A 230 -7.82 -7.60 1.05
N SER A 231 -7.82 -6.31 1.43
CA SER A 231 -8.39 -5.24 0.59
C SER A 231 -9.85 -5.53 0.17
N TYR A 232 -10.38 -4.79 -0.80
CA TYR A 232 -11.76 -4.96 -1.28
C TYR A 232 -11.81 -5.84 -2.54
N LEU A 233 -12.47 -7.01 -2.45
CA LEU A 233 -12.60 -7.99 -3.54
C LEU A 233 -11.23 -8.37 -4.17
N SER A 234 -10.21 -8.48 -3.35
CA SER A 234 -8.83 -8.80 -3.74
C SER A 234 -8.15 -9.64 -2.67
N MET A 235 -6.89 -9.98 -2.89
CA MET A 235 -6.06 -10.68 -1.94
C MET A 235 -4.59 -10.48 -2.33
N ASP A 236 -3.77 -10.12 -1.35
CA ASP A 236 -2.30 -10.04 -1.47
C ASP A 236 -1.70 -11.44 -1.63
N SER A 237 -0.41 -11.51 -1.97
CA SER A 237 0.38 -12.73 -1.89
C SER A 237 0.23 -13.41 -0.52
N VAL A 238 0.28 -14.75 -0.49
CA VAL A 238 0.38 -15.52 0.76
C VAL A 238 1.82 -15.66 1.26
N GLU A 239 2.78 -15.19 0.48
CA GLU A 239 4.16 -15.08 0.94
C GLU A 239 4.26 -13.97 1.99
N LEU A 240 5.18 -14.14 2.92
CA LEU A 240 5.45 -13.14 3.96
C LEU A 240 6.75 -12.45 3.62
N GLU A 241 6.67 -11.21 3.17
CA GLU A 241 7.82 -10.42 2.74
C GLU A 241 8.26 -9.46 3.84
N PHE A 242 9.54 -9.55 4.22
CA PHE A 242 10.12 -8.71 5.26
C PHE A 242 11.30 -7.91 4.73
N GLY A 243 11.24 -6.58 4.86
CA GLY A 243 12.39 -5.71 4.65
C GLY A 243 13.39 -5.82 5.80
N LEU A 244 14.66 -5.93 5.47
CA LEU A 244 15.77 -6.15 6.41
C LEU A 244 16.71 -4.93 6.48
N GLY A 245 16.40 -3.86 5.74
CA GLY A 245 17.25 -2.68 5.61
C GLY A 245 18.64 -3.06 5.11
N ARG A 246 19.64 -2.96 5.99
CA ARG A 246 21.05 -3.29 5.68
C ARG A 246 21.54 -4.61 6.27
N ALA A 247 20.69 -5.36 6.97
CA ALA A 247 21.08 -6.64 7.55
C ALA A 247 21.33 -7.68 6.44
N ASN A 248 22.46 -8.38 6.52
CA ASN A 248 22.79 -9.43 5.56
C ASN A 248 22.12 -10.77 5.88
N ASN A 249 21.74 -10.96 7.16
CA ASN A 249 21.15 -12.18 7.68
C ASN A 249 19.98 -11.81 8.60
N VAL A 250 19.00 -12.70 8.67
CA VAL A 250 17.99 -12.75 9.72
C VAL A 250 18.57 -13.56 10.88
N ASP A 251 18.64 -12.95 12.05
CA ASP A 251 19.20 -13.57 13.26
C ASP A 251 18.40 -14.81 13.64
N TRP A 252 17.07 -14.72 13.58
CA TRP A 252 16.17 -15.85 13.75
C TRP A 252 14.80 -15.63 13.09
N VAL A 253 14.18 -16.73 12.70
CA VAL A 253 12.78 -16.84 12.25
C VAL A 253 12.07 -17.79 13.19
N GLU A 254 10.92 -17.40 13.73
CA GLU A 254 10.08 -18.25 14.59
C GLU A 254 8.65 -18.33 14.02
N VAL A 255 8.25 -19.53 13.61
CA VAL A 255 6.95 -19.82 13.02
C VAL A 255 6.05 -20.49 14.06
N PHE A 256 4.90 -19.89 14.33
CA PHE A 256 3.80 -20.45 15.11
C PHE A 256 2.72 -20.95 14.17
N TRP A 257 2.63 -22.27 14.03
CA TRP A 257 1.70 -22.93 13.12
C TRP A 257 0.28 -23.01 13.71
N PRO A 258 -0.78 -22.94 12.89
CA PRO A 258 -2.17 -23.16 13.33
C PRO A 258 -2.40 -24.49 14.06
N SER A 259 -1.60 -25.51 13.73
CA SER A 259 -1.61 -26.80 14.43
C SER A 259 -1.14 -26.75 15.89
N GLY A 260 -0.60 -25.61 16.35
CA GLY A 260 -0.01 -25.42 17.68
C GLY A 260 1.49 -25.73 17.74
N ARG A 261 2.12 -26.13 16.63
CA ARG A 261 3.57 -26.37 16.55
C ARG A 261 4.34 -25.06 16.48
N THR A 262 5.59 -25.11 16.91
CA THR A 262 6.54 -24.00 16.78
C THR A 262 7.80 -24.50 16.10
N GLN A 263 8.34 -23.70 15.19
CA GLN A 263 9.56 -24.01 14.45
C GLN A 263 10.45 -22.76 14.46
N LYS A 264 11.71 -22.94 14.82
CA LYS A 264 12.70 -21.86 14.84
C LYS A 264 13.84 -22.18 13.87
N LEU A 265 14.25 -21.17 13.11
CA LEU A 265 15.43 -21.16 12.26
C LEU A 265 16.34 -20.02 12.74
N GLU A 266 17.65 -20.21 12.67
CA GLU A 266 18.65 -19.22 13.09
C GLU A 266 19.62 -18.96 11.93
N ASP A 267 20.18 -17.76 11.89
CA ASP A 267 21.21 -17.34 10.92
C ASP A 267 20.82 -17.60 9.45
N VAL A 268 19.69 -17.05 9.03
CA VAL A 268 19.15 -17.22 7.67
C VAL A 268 19.66 -16.08 6.78
N ALA A 269 20.29 -16.41 5.65
CA ALA A 269 20.77 -15.39 4.71
C ALA A 269 19.63 -14.53 4.12
N ALA A 270 19.88 -13.25 3.88
CA ALA A 270 18.96 -12.36 3.19
C ALA A 270 18.91 -12.59 1.67
N ASN A 271 18.01 -11.87 0.99
CA ASN A 271 17.77 -11.80 -0.45
C ASN A 271 17.39 -13.14 -1.07
N GLN A 272 16.44 -13.84 -0.46
CA GLN A 272 15.92 -15.10 -0.96
C GLN A 272 14.45 -15.28 -0.60
N VAL A 273 13.80 -16.12 -1.39
CA VAL A 273 12.55 -16.77 -1.01
C VAL A 273 12.90 -18.06 -0.26
N LEU A 274 12.58 -18.13 1.02
CA LEU A 274 12.77 -19.31 1.85
C LEU A 274 11.46 -20.08 1.96
N GLU A 275 11.42 -21.30 1.43
CA GLU A 275 10.32 -22.23 1.68
C GLU A 275 10.49 -22.90 3.06
N ILE A 276 9.46 -22.79 3.91
CA ILE A 276 9.45 -23.41 5.24
C ILE A 276 8.32 -24.42 5.30
N LEU A 277 8.70 -25.69 5.39
CA LEU A 277 7.78 -26.81 5.61
C LEU A 277 7.52 -27.02 7.10
N GLU A 278 6.23 -27.10 7.47
CA GLU A 278 5.79 -27.48 8.81
C GLU A 278 6.43 -28.83 9.24
N PRO A 279 7.03 -28.90 10.44
CA PRO A 279 7.75 -30.09 10.88
C PRO A 279 6.82 -31.28 11.05
N ALA A 280 7.35 -32.50 10.90
CA ALA A 280 6.62 -33.73 11.19
C ALA A 280 6.22 -33.80 12.67
N GLN A 281 5.28 -34.70 12.97
CA GLN A 281 4.96 -35.04 14.34
C GLN A 281 6.06 -35.91 14.96
#